data_AF-A0A455UEF9-F1
#
_entry.id   AF-A0A455UEF9-F1
#
_cell.length_a   1.000
_cell.length_b   1.000
_cell.length_c   1.000
_cell.angle_alpha   90.00
_cell.angle_beta   90.00
_cell.angle_gamma   90.00
#
_symmetry.space_group_name_H-M   'P 1'
#
loop_
_entity.id
_entity.type
_entity.pdbx_description
1 polymer ?
#
loop_
_entity_poly.entity_id
_entity_poly.type
_entity_poly.pdbx_seq_one_letter_code
_entity_poly.pdbx_strand_id
1 'polypeptide(L)'
;MEALGKGQGDCEDYSIAKYITLKQLGVTSQYLRMIYVRARIGRSQITQAHMVLGYYSTPDAEPLVLDNIVPSITPASQRTDLDPLFSFNSDGLWAGGSSESRADPLARLSRWRSVIERMQTQGFI
;
A
#
# COMPACT_ATOMS: atom_id res chain seq x y z
N MET A 1 20.44 -3.05 -16.38
CA MET A 1 19.48 -2.28 -17.19
C MET A 1 18.44 -3.27 -17.71
N GLU A 2 17.39 -3.51 -16.93
CA GLU A 2 16.29 -4.39 -17.36
C GLU A 2 14.97 -3.68 -17.04
N ALA A 3 14.45 -3.02 -18.06
CA ALA A 3 13.17 -2.35 -18.05
C ALA A 3 12.09 -3.33 -18.49
N LEU A 4 11.22 -3.73 -17.57
CA LEU A 4 9.91 -4.31 -17.87
C LEU A 4 8.94 -3.84 -16.78
N GLY A 5 8.22 -2.76 -17.09
CA GLY A 5 7.16 -2.21 -16.24
C GLY A 5 7.27 -0.70 -16.00
N LYS A 6 7.41 0.11 -17.06
CA LYS A 6 7.36 1.59 -17.07
C LYS A 6 6.07 2.22 -16.47
N GLY A 7 5.25 1.46 -15.74
CA GLY A 7 4.06 1.95 -15.01
C GLY A 7 3.85 1.28 -13.64
N GLN A 8 4.74 0.40 -13.19
CA GLN A 8 4.72 -0.16 -11.82
C GLN A 8 5.71 0.56 -10.88
N GLY A 9 6.76 1.20 -11.41
CA GLY A 9 7.65 2.06 -10.61
C GLY A 9 6.95 3.35 -10.18
N ASP A 10 6.26 4.01 -11.12
CA ASP A 10 5.66 5.33 -10.86
C ASP A 10 4.56 5.32 -9.78
N CYS A 11 3.81 4.23 -9.56
CA CYS A 11 2.80 4.23 -8.49
C CYS A 11 3.39 3.92 -7.10
N GLU A 12 4.37 3.01 -7.06
CA GLU A 12 5.10 2.63 -5.86
C GLU A 12 5.90 3.84 -5.34
N ASP A 13 6.68 4.49 -6.21
CA ASP A 13 7.54 5.63 -5.87
C ASP A 13 6.78 6.81 -5.24
N TYR A 14 5.60 7.13 -5.77
CA TYR A 14 4.78 8.23 -5.24
C TYR A 14 4.12 7.89 -3.90
N SER A 15 3.68 6.64 -3.72
CA SER A 15 3.11 6.20 -2.44
C SER A 15 4.17 6.16 -1.35
N ILE A 16 5.39 5.74 -1.71
CA ILE A 16 6.59 5.84 -0.87
C ILE A 16 6.91 7.29 -0.53
N ALA A 17 6.97 8.18 -1.52
CA ALA A 17 7.28 9.58 -1.28
C ALA A 17 6.30 10.21 -0.29
N LYS A 18 4.99 9.95 -0.46
CA LYS A 18 3.96 10.38 0.50
C LYS A 18 4.18 9.83 1.90
N TYR A 19 4.53 8.55 2.03
CA TYR A 19 4.81 7.92 3.32
C TYR A 19 6.00 8.58 4.03
N ILE A 20 7.11 8.79 3.30
CA ILE A 20 8.32 9.42 3.84
C ILE A 20 8.03 10.87 4.22
N THR A 21 7.37 11.65 3.36
CA THR A 21 7.02 13.04 3.64
C THR A 21 6.13 13.13 4.88
N LEU A 22 5.10 12.29 5.02
CA LEU A 22 4.24 12.31 6.21
C LEU A 22 4.99 11.92 7.48
N LYS A 23 5.93 10.96 7.39
CA LYS A 23 6.82 10.64 8.53
C LYS A 23 7.72 11.80 8.90
N GLN A 24 8.32 12.49 7.93
CA GLN A 24 9.15 13.68 8.16
C GLN A 24 8.34 14.84 8.77
N LEU A 25 7.05 14.92 8.45
CA LEU A 25 6.11 15.87 9.05
C LEU A 25 5.62 15.46 10.46
N GLY A 26 6.12 14.35 11.00
CA GLY A 26 5.84 13.90 12.37
C GLY A 26 4.66 12.93 12.50
N VAL A 27 4.09 12.43 11.39
CA VAL A 27 3.05 11.39 11.45
C VAL A 27 3.71 10.05 11.81
N THR A 28 3.30 9.46 12.92
CA THR A 28 3.83 8.18 13.39
C THR A 28 3.40 7.03 12.47
N SER A 29 4.30 6.05 12.25
CA SER A 29 4.08 4.90 11.35
C SER A 29 2.83 4.09 11.69
N GLN A 30 2.40 4.05 12.96
CA GLN A 30 1.17 3.36 13.37
C GLN A 30 -0.11 3.88 12.68
N TYR A 31 -0.09 5.11 12.16
CA TYR A 31 -1.20 5.72 11.42
C TYR A 31 -1.07 5.61 9.91
N LEU A 32 0.04 5.04 9.43
CA LEU A 32 0.35 4.98 8.01
C LEU A 32 0.59 3.53 7.62
N ARG A 33 -0.17 3.03 6.65
CA ARG A 33 0.09 1.70 6.08
C ARG A 33 0.13 1.80 4.56
N MET A 34 1.17 1.22 3.97
CA MET A 34 1.22 0.96 2.55
C MET A 34 0.26 -0.18 2.25
N ILE A 35 -0.66 0.02 1.31
CA ILE A 35 -1.70 -0.95 0.97
C ILE A 35 -1.47 -1.38 -0.48
N TYR A 36 -1.28 -2.68 -0.66
CA TYR A 36 -1.19 -3.30 -1.98
C TYR A 36 -2.58 -3.78 -2.40
N VAL A 37 -3.04 -3.31 -3.56
CA VAL A 37 -4.40 -3.51 -4.04
C VAL A 37 -4.41 -3.98 -5.49
N ARG A 38 -5.50 -4.64 -5.89
CA ARG A 38 -5.86 -4.78 -7.31
C ARG A 38 -6.81 -3.66 -7.66
N ALA A 39 -6.33 -2.69 -8.44
CA ALA A 39 -7.13 -1.56 -8.90
C ALA A 39 -7.83 -1.89 -10.22
N ARG A 40 -9.13 -1.60 -10.31
CA ARG A 40 -9.90 -1.63 -11.55
C ARG A 40 -9.77 -0.28 -12.24
N ILE A 41 -9.19 -0.26 -13.44
CA ILE A 41 -8.91 0.99 -14.15
C ILE A 41 -10.04 1.31 -15.13
N GLY A 42 -10.75 2.42 -14.89
CA GLY A 42 -11.84 2.89 -15.74
C GLY A 42 -13.06 1.97 -15.71
N ARG A 43 -13.77 1.85 -16.85
CA ARG A 43 -14.92 0.94 -17.01
C ARG A 43 -14.52 -0.46 -17.49
N SER A 44 -13.22 -0.73 -17.61
CA SER A 44 -12.70 -1.99 -18.13
C SER A 44 -12.65 -3.04 -17.02
N GLN A 45 -12.83 -4.32 -17.37
CA GLN A 45 -12.62 -5.45 -16.46
C GLN A 45 -11.13 -5.74 -16.19
N ILE A 46 -10.24 -4.81 -16.56
CA ILE A 46 -8.80 -4.95 -16.39
C ILE A 46 -8.46 -4.53 -14.97
N THR A 47 -7.96 -5.47 -14.19
CA THR A 47 -7.35 -5.21 -12.88
C THR A 47 -5.84 -5.09 -13.01
N GLN A 48 -5.26 -4.09 -12.40
CA GLN A 48 -3.81 -3.90 -12.31
C GLN A 48 -3.38 -3.91 -10.84
N ALA A 49 -2.20 -4.46 -10.57
CA ALA A 49 -1.54 -4.29 -9.29
C ALA A 49 -1.21 -2.81 -9.04
N HIS A 50 -1.57 -2.30 -7.88
CA HIS A 50 -1.40 -0.90 -7.53
C HIS A 50 -1.07 -0.73 -6.05
N MET A 51 -0.37 0.33 -5.71
CA MET A 51 0.02 0.64 -4.34
C MET A 51 -0.52 1.99 -3.94
N VAL A 52 -1.20 2.03 -2.79
CA VAL A 52 -1.77 3.24 -2.21
C VAL A 52 -1.30 3.40 -0.77
N LEU A 53 -1.36 4.62 -0.25
CA LEU A 53 -1.08 4.89 1.15
C LEU A 53 -2.39 5.04 1.92
N GLY A 54 -2.58 4.24 2.96
CA GLY A 54 -3.67 4.38 3.91
C GLY A 54 -3.24 5.24 5.10
N TYR A 55 -4.01 6.28 5.39
CA TYR A 55 -3.90 7.07 6.62
C TYR A 55 -5.04 6.70 7.57
N TYR A 56 -4.68 6.31 8.79
CA TYR A 56 -5.58 5.84 9.84
C TYR A 56 -5.66 6.90 10.93
N SER A 57 -6.83 7.43 11.24
CA SER A 57 -6.99 8.40 12.35
C SER A 57 -6.78 7.74 13.72
N THR A 58 -7.13 6.46 13.85
CA THR A 58 -6.75 5.56 14.95
C THR A 58 -6.34 4.20 14.36
N PRO A 59 -5.54 3.36 15.05
CA PRO A 59 -5.03 2.10 14.48
C PRO A 59 -6.08 1.12 13.95
N ASP A 60 -7.31 1.21 14.47
CA ASP A 60 -8.48 0.39 14.10
C ASP A 60 -9.52 1.14 13.26
N ALA A 61 -9.27 2.42 12.95
CA ALA A 61 -10.17 3.21 12.11
C ALA A 61 -10.17 2.71 10.66
N GLU A 62 -11.23 3.06 9.94
CA GLU A 62 -11.21 2.99 8.50
C GLU A 62 -10.13 3.96 7.94
N PRO A 63 -9.27 3.51 7.01
CA PRO A 63 -8.27 4.39 6.43
C PRO A 63 -8.84 5.33 5.38
N LEU A 64 -8.29 6.54 5.36
CA LEU A 64 -8.32 7.42 4.21
C LEU A 64 -7.28 6.96 3.20
N VAL A 65 -7.70 6.80 1.94
CA VAL A 65 -6.83 6.32 0.86
C VAL A 65 -6.23 7.50 0.13
N LEU A 66 -4.90 7.58 0.15
CA LEU A 66 -4.09 8.50 -0.64
C LEU A 66 -3.59 7.74 -1.87
N ASP A 67 -4.14 8.09 -3.02
CA ASP A 67 -3.87 7.44 -4.31
C ASP A 67 -3.23 8.44 -5.30
N ASN A 68 -2.64 7.92 -6.36
CA ASN A 68 -2.07 8.67 -7.49
C ASN A 68 -2.97 8.59 -8.73
N ILE A 69 -3.84 7.59 -8.83
CA ILE A 69 -4.81 7.44 -9.92
C ILE A 69 -5.99 8.39 -9.72
N VAL A 70 -6.45 8.49 -8.47
CA VAL A 70 -7.55 9.35 -8.06
C VAL A 70 -7.02 10.36 -7.05
N PRO A 71 -7.05 11.68 -7.34
CA PRO A 71 -6.46 12.69 -6.47
C PRO A 71 -7.29 12.95 -5.19
N SER A 72 -8.56 12.55 -5.17
CA SER A 72 -9.42 12.72 -3.99
C SER A 72 -9.09 11.70 -2.90
N ILE A 73 -8.81 12.20 -1.71
CA ILE A 73 -8.63 11.40 -0.51
C ILE A 73 -10.03 10.99 -0.02
N THR A 74 -10.31 9.68 -0.04
CA THR A 74 -11.62 9.13 0.32
C THR A 74 -11.47 7.94 1.25
N PRO A 75 -12.48 7.64 2.08
CA PRO A 75 -12.49 6.42 2.89
C PRO A 75 -12.40 5.16 2.03
N ALA A 76 -11.73 4.13 2.53
CA ALA A 76 -11.53 2.88 1.79
C ALA A 76 -12.84 2.22 1.33
N SER A 77 -13.92 2.32 2.10
CA SER A 77 -15.26 1.83 1.74
C SER A 77 -15.83 2.47 0.48
N GLN A 78 -15.42 3.69 0.15
CA GLN A 78 -15.87 4.41 -1.04
C GLN A 78 -15.04 4.05 -2.29
N ARG A 79 -13.89 3.38 -2.10
CA ARG A 79 -12.98 2.96 -3.17
C ARG A 79 -13.32 1.56 -3.68
N THR A 80 -14.51 1.41 -4.27
CA THR A 80 -14.99 0.13 -4.83
C THR A 80 -14.15 -0.37 -6.02
N ASP A 81 -13.32 0.51 -6.57
CA ASP A 81 -12.34 0.21 -7.61
C ASP A 81 -11.09 -0.52 -7.07
N LEU A 82 -10.84 -0.47 -5.75
CA LEU A 82 -9.68 -1.07 -5.12
C LEU A 82 -10.04 -2.34 -4.35
N ASP A 83 -9.37 -3.44 -4.66
CA ASP A 83 -9.47 -4.70 -3.93
C ASP A 83 -8.20 -4.92 -3.08
N PRO A 84 -8.26 -4.72 -1.74
CA PRO A 84 -7.08 -4.78 -0.90
C PRO A 84 -6.59 -6.21 -0.70
N LEU A 85 -5.32 -6.45 -1.04
CA LEU A 85 -4.68 -7.74 -0.86
C LEU A 85 -3.97 -7.81 0.50
N PHE A 86 -3.19 -6.79 0.84
CA PHE A 86 -2.52 -6.67 2.13
C PHE A 86 -2.10 -5.22 2.39
N SER A 87 -1.82 -4.91 3.65
CA SER A 87 -1.24 -3.64 4.06
C SER A 87 -0.08 -3.87 5.02
N PHE A 88 0.89 -2.98 5.04
CA PHE A 88 2.04 -3.09 5.93
C PHE A 88 2.63 -1.72 6.25
N ASN A 89 3.43 -1.68 7.29
CA ASN A 89 4.30 -0.57 7.65
C ASN A 89 5.53 -1.13 8.36
N SER A 90 6.31 -0.27 9.01
CA SER A 90 7.48 -0.69 9.79
C SER A 90 7.14 -1.56 11.02
N ASP A 91 5.87 -1.56 11.45
CA ASP A 91 5.42 -2.18 12.70
C ASP A 91 4.72 -3.53 12.47
N GLY A 92 4.24 -3.81 11.25
CA GLY A 92 3.52 -5.06 10.97
C GLY A 92 3.04 -5.26 9.53
N LEU A 93 2.47 -6.45 9.29
CA LEU A 93 1.83 -6.88 8.05
C LEU A 93 0.41 -7.39 8.35
N TRP A 94 -0.56 -6.89 7.61
CA TRP A 94 -1.98 -7.23 7.70
C TRP A 94 -2.47 -7.77 6.36
N ALA A 95 -3.15 -8.91 6.36
CA ALA A 95 -3.65 -9.53 5.12
C ALA A 95 -5.14 -9.21 4.91
N GLY A 96 -5.53 -8.87 3.68
CA GLY A 96 -6.94 -8.83 3.23
C GLY A 96 -7.88 -7.97 4.08
N GLY A 97 -7.44 -6.77 4.49
CA GLY A 97 -8.29 -5.85 5.26
C GLY A 97 -8.53 -6.23 6.73
N SER A 98 -7.82 -7.22 7.27
CA SER A 98 -7.88 -7.54 8.71
C SER A 98 -7.17 -6.48 9.57
N SER A 99 -7.75 -6.12 10.72
CA SER A 99 -7.10 -5.23 11.72
C SER A 99 -6.04 -5.97 12.56
N GLU A 100 -6.06 -7.31 12.55
CA GLU A 100 -5.13 -8.14 13.31
C GLU A 100 -3.78 -8.26 12.61
N SER A 101 -2.75 -7.69 13.22
CA SER A 101 -1.35 -7.90 12.82
C SER A 101 -1.00 -9.36 13.08
N ARG A 102 -0.66 -10.13 12.04
CA ARG A 102 -0.17 -11.50 12.23
C ARG A 102 1.33 -11.47 12.39
N ALA A 103 1.79 -11.97 13.54
CA ALA A 103 3.19 -12.01 13.96
C ALA A 103 4.13 -12.83 13.06
N ASP A 104 3.61 -13.56 12.07
CA ASP A 104 4.43 -14.30 11.10
C ASP A 104 4.22 -13.80 9.65
N PRO A 105 4.83 -12.65 9.30
CA PRO A 105 4.84 -12.15 7.93
C PRO A 105 5.46 -13.18 6.99
N LEU A 106 6.55 -13.83 7.40
CA LEU A 106 7.47 -14.60 6.55
C LEU A 106 6.82 -15.83 5.89
N ALA A 107 5.89 -16.49 6.58
CA ALA A 107 5.22 -17.69 6.07
C ALA A 107 4.30 -17.39 4.87
N ARG A 108 3.55 -16.27 4.90
CA ARG A 108 2.73 -15.82 3.76
C ARG A 108 3.51 -14.95 2.76
N LEU A 109 4.62 -14.35 3.17
CA LEU A 109 5.54 -13.57 2.34
C LEU A 109 6.22 -14.39 1.23
N SER A 110 6.28 -15.72 1.33
CA SER A 110 6.89 -16.58 0.31
C SER A 110 6.39 -16.33 -1.12
N ARG A 111 5.09 -16.00 -1.30
CA ARG A 111 4.52 -15.66 -2.63
C ARG A 111 4.78 -14.21 -3.07
N TRP A 112 5.17 -13.36 -2.13
CA TRP A 112 5.25 -11.90 -2.30
C TRP A 112 6.66 -11.35 -2.03
N ARG A 113 7.64 -12.24 -1.82
CA ARG A 113 9.07 -11.94 -1.59
C ARG A 113 9.62 -10.99 -2.62
N SER A 114 9.24 -11.14 -3.89
CA SER A 114 9.74 -10.28 -4.97
C SER A 114 9.34 -8.81 -4.78
N VAL A 115 8.17 -8.52 -4.19
CA VAL A 115 7.73 -7.14 -3.93
C VAL A 115 8.43 -6.60 -2.68
N ILE A 116 8.57 -7.43 -1.65
CA ILE A 116 9.21 -7.04 -0.38
C ILE A 116 10.74 -6.90 -0.53
N GLU A 117 11.41 -7.78 -1.28
CA GLU A 117 12.83 -7.69 -1.60
C GLU A 117 13.13 -6.42 -2.40
N ARG A 118 12.22 -6.02 -3.31
CA ARG A 118 12.31 -4.71 -3.98
C ARG A 118 12.21 -3.57 -2.98
N MET A 119 11.35 -3.69 -1.98
CA MET A 119 11.19 -2.69 -0.94
C MET A 119 12.34 -2.63 0.08
N GLN A 120 12.95 -3.77 0.43
CA GLN A 120 14.19 -3.85 1.23
C GLN A 120 15.36 -3.25 0.48
N THR A 121 15.49 -3.56 -0.82
CA THR A 121 16.55 -3.01 -1.66
C THR A 121 16.46 -1.48 -1.76
N GLN A 122 15.24 -0.93 -1.65
CA GLN A 122 14.97 0.49 -1.64
C GLN A 122 14.95 1.13 -0.22
N GLY A 123 15.17 0.34 0.84
CA GLY A 123 15.38 0.84 2.20
C GLY A 123 14.13 1.13 3.03
N PHE A 124 13.00 0.47 2.75
CA PHE A 124 11.71 0.74 3.43
C PHE A 124 11.46 -0.06 4.70
N ILE A 125 12.18 -1.16 4.90
CA ILE A 125 12.20 -2.00 6.10
C ILE A 125 13.62 -2.41 6.43
#